data_AF-A0A9D3LRN2-F1
#
_entry.id   AF-A0A9D3LRN2-F1
#
_cell.length_a   1.000
_cell.length_b   1.000
_cell.length_c   1.000
_cell.angle_alpha   90.00
_cell.angle_beta   90.00
_cell.angle_gamma   90.00
#
_symmetry.space_group_name_H-M   'P 1'
#
loop_
_entity.id
_entity.type
_entity.pdbx_description
1 polymer ?
#
loop_
_entity_poly.entity_id
_entity_poly.type
_entity_poly.pdbx_seq_one_letter_code
_entity_poly.pdbx_strand_id
1 'polypeptide(L)' 'MVLNRMAKGVKEIDIAATLEHIRDQRPGMVGTKDQFEFALTAVAEEVNAILKALPQ' A
#
# COMPACT_ATOMS: atom_id res chain seq x y z
N MET A 1 -0.80 -6.63 2.45
CA MET A 1 -1.56 -5.89 3.48
C MET A 1 -2.31 -4.68 2.94
N VAL A 2 -1.90 -4.02 1.84
CA VAL A 2 -2.71 -2.99 1.18
C VAL A 2 -3.40 -3.53 -0.08
N LEU A 3 -2.64 -4.00 -1.08
CA LEU A 3 -3.20 -4.58 -2.31
C LEU A 3 -4.14 -5.78 -2.05
N ASN A 4 -3.79 -6.67 -1.12
CA ASN A 4 -4.68 -7.76 -0.69
C ASN A 4 -5.98 -7.28 -0.04
N ARG A 5 -5.99 -6.09 0.59
CA ARG A 5 -7.22 -5.49 1.14
C ARG A 5 -8.05 -4.87 0.02
N MET A 6 -7.42 -4.24 -0.96
CA MET A 6 -8.13 -3.70 -2.13
C MET A 6 -8.72 -4.78 -3.02
N ALA A 7 -8.00 -5.88 -3.24
CA ALA A 7 -8.53 -7.07 -3.93
C ALA A 7 -9.77 -7.67 -3.22
N LYS A 8 -9.93 -7.39 -1.92
CA LYS A 8 -11.10 -7.77 -1.12
C LYS A 8 -12.17 -6.67 -1.02
N GLY A 9 -12.05 -5.59 -1.80
CA GLY A 9 -13.03 -4.51 -1.87
C GLY A 9 -12.92 -3.46 -0.75
N VAL A 10 -11.80 -3.41 -0.02
CA VAL A 10 -11.55 -2.34 0.96
C VAL A 10 -11.36 -1.01 0.21
N LYS A 11 -12.22 -0.03 0.51
CA LYS A 11 -12.29 1.25 -0.20
C LYS A 11 -11.22 2.26 0.22
N GLU A 12 -10.73 2.19 1.46
CA GLU A 12 -9.72 3.10 1.99
C GLU A 12 -8.65 2.34 2.76
N ILE A 13 -7.39 2.69 2.52
CA ILE A 13 -6.26 2.07 3.20
C ILE A 13 -5.26 3.13 3.61
N ASP A 14 -5.00 3.20 4.91
CA ASP A 14 -3.92 4.00 5.46
C ASP A 14 -2.58 3.27 5.29
N ILE A 15 -1.79 3.74 4.32
CA ILE A 15 -0.46 3.19 4.00
C ILE A 15 0.53 3.49 5.13
N ALA A 16 0.42 4.65 5.79
CA ALA A 16 1.29 5.02 6.89
C ALA A 16 1.08 4.08 8.09
N ALA A 17 -0.17 3.88 8.50
CA ALA A 17 -0.51 2.93 9.56
C ALA A 17 -0.12 1.49 9.19
N THR A 18 -0.20 1.13 7.91
CA THR A 18 0.25 -0.20 7.45
C THR A 18 1.77 -0.35 7.56
N LEU A 19 2.54 0.70 7.26
CA LEU A 19 4.00 0.68 7.40
C LEU A 19 4.43 0.64 8.88
N GLU A 20 3.77 1.42 9.75
CA GLU A 20 4.01 1.37 11.19
C GLU A 20 3.79 -0.04 11.74
N HIS A 21 2.67 -0.68 11.38
CA HIS A 21 2.41 -2.07 11.76
C HIS A 21 3.48 -3.06 11.28
N ILE A 22 4.05 -2.85 10.10
CA ILE A 22 5.16 -3.69 9.60
C ILE A 22 6.43 -3.45 10.43
N ARG A 23 6.70 -2.21 10.83
CA ARG A 23 7.86 -1.86 11.67
C ARG A 23 7.76 -2.41 13.09
N ASP A 24 6.55 -2.55 13.62
CA ASP A 24 6.31 -3.23 14.91
C ASP A 24 6.76 -4.70 14.88
N GLN A 25 6.60 -5.37 13.73
CA GLN A 25 6.99 -6.77 13.56
C GLN A 25 8.44 -6.94 13.08
N ARG A 26 8.94 -6.00 12.28
CA ARG A 26 10.29 -6.02 11.73
C ARG A 26 10.87 -4.59 11.70
N PRO A 27 11.66 -4.23 12.72
CA PRO A 27 12.27 -2.91 12.79
C PRO A 27 13.14 -2.59 11.56
N GLY A 28 13.16 -1.32 11.16
CA GLY A 28 14.01 -0.84 10.06
C GLY A 28 13.46 -1.06 8.65
N MET A 29 12.23 -1.57 8.50
CA MET A 29 11.58 -1.66 7.18
C MET A 29 11.24 -0.27 6.64
N VAL A 30 11.55 -0.06 5.35
CA VAL A 30 11.42 1.23 4.62
C VAL A 30 12.15 2.33 5.38
N GLY A 31 13.48 2.29 5.37
CA GLY A 31 14.34 3.12 6.22
C GLY A 31 14.63 4.51 5.66
N THR A 32 14.31 4.77 4.39
CA THR A 32 14.57 6.06 3.75
C THR A 32 13.30 6.70 3.22
N LYS A 33 13.35 8.03 3.05
CA LYS A 33 12.27 8.80 2.42
C LYS A 33 11.98 8.30 1.01
N ASP A 34 13.01 8.05 0.22
CA ASP A 34 12.87 7.57 -1.16
C ASP A 34 12.18 6.20 -1.22
N GLN A 35 12.48 5.29 -0.28
CA GLN A 35 11.78 4.01 -0.19
C GLN A 35 10.31 4.18 0.16
N PHE A 36 9.98 5.16 1.01
CA PHE A 36 8.60 5.47 1.37
C PHE A 36 7.82 6.03 0.19
N GLU A 37 8.39 7.01 -0.52
CA GLU A 37 7.80 7.60 -1.72
C GLU A 37 7.62 6.55 -2.82
N PHE A 38 8.61 5.69 -3.03
CA PHE A 38 8.50 4.57 -3.96
C PHE A 38 7.35 3.62 -3.59
N ALA A 39 7.23 3.24 -2.32
CA ALA A 39 6.16 2.35 -1.87
C ALA A 39 4.77 2.99 -2.06
N LEU A 40 4.65 4.30 -1.82
CA LEU A 40 3.39 5.04 -2.00
C LEU A 40 2.98 5.07 -3.48
N THR A 41 3.93 5.40 -4.36
CA THR A 41 3.71 5.46 -5.82
C THR A 41 3.33 4.09 -6.37
N ALA A 42 4.07 3.04 -6.04
CA ALA A 42 3.79 1.68 -6.50
C ALA A 42 2.40 1.20 -6.06
N VAL A 43 2.00 1.51 -4.81
CA VAL A 43 0.65 1.20 -4.34
C VAL A 43 -0.40 1.95 -5.17
N ALA A 44 -0.24 3.27 -5.37
CA ALA A 44 -1.18 4.08 -6.14
C ALA A 44 -1.34 3.60 -7.60
N GLU A 45 -0.25 3.21 -8.24
CA GLU A 45 -0.25 2.66 -9.60
C GLU A 45 -1.04 1.35 -9.67
N GLU A 46 -0.78 0.43 -8.74
CA GLU A 46 -1.51 -0.84 -8.67
C GLU A 46 -2.99 -0.65 -8.31
N VAL A 47 -3.33 0.27 -7.42
CA VAL A 47 -4.75 0.63 -7.14
C VAL A 47 -5.43 1.07 -8.43
N ASN A 48 -4.82 1.99 -9.17
CA ASN A 48 -5.37 2.54 -10.40
C ASN A 48 -5.53 1.44 -11.47
N ALA A 49 -4.55 0.52 -11.58
CA ALA A 49 -4.64 -0.62 -12.48
C ALA A 49 -5.80 -1.56 -12.13
N ILE A 50 -5.96 -1.89 -10.84
CA ILE A 50 -7.06 -2.73 -10.35
C ILE A 50 -8.41 -2.06 -10.62
N LEU A 51 -8.57 -0.77 -10.29
CA LEU A 51 -9.81 -0.03 -10.51
C LEU A 51 -10.21 0.03 -11.99
N LYS A 52 -9.23 0.20 -12.89
CA LYS A 52 -9.46 0.17 -14.35
C LYS A 52 -9.86 -1.22 -14.86
N ALA A 53 -9.45 -2.28 -14.19
CA ALA A 53 -9.75 -3.66 -14.57
C ALA A 53 -11.10 -4.17 -14.04
N LEU A 54 -11.73 -3.47 -13.10
CA LEU A 54 -13.04 -3.84 -12.57
C LEU A 54 -14.15 -3.46 -13.57
N PRO A 55 -15.11 -4.36 -13.87
CA PRO A 55 -16.28 -4.01 -14.67
C PRO A 55 -17.10 -2.91 -13.98
N GLN A 56 -17.52 -1.91 -14.75
CA GLN A 56 -18.30 -0.76 -14.28
C GLN A 56 -19.76 -1.12 -14.01
#